data_AF-A0A2D5WGA2-F1
#
_entry.id   AF-A0A2D5WGA2-F1
#
_cell.length_a   1.000
_cell.length_b   1.000
_cell.length_c   1.000
_cell.angle_alpha   90.00
_cell.angle_beta   90.00
_cell.angle_gamma   90.00
#
_symmetry.space_group_name_H-M   'P 1'
#
loop_
_entity.id
_entity.type
_entity.pdbx_description
1 polymer ?
#
loop_
_entity_poly.entity_id
_entity_poly.type
_entity_poly.pdbx_seq_one_letter_code
_entity_poly.pdbx_strand_id
1 'polypeptide(L)'
;MTPLGQTHTLRRVKICRYLTTDNQVRIGLAKGARRAKSPFRGKLDLFHLAEFSFRRSRRSELHTLCEVVLTEPFQAHVIKSGTTRVIWRKRIK
;
A
#
# COMPACT_ATOMS: atom_id res chain seq x y z
N MET A 1 -27.02 25.41 8.10
CA MET A 1 -27.34 24.00 8.44
C MET A 1 -26.58 23.10 7.47
N THR A 2 -25.48 22.48 7.90
CA THR A 2 -24.73 21.52 7.08
C THR A 2 -25.47 20.18 7.18
N PRO A 3 -25.85 19.51 6.07
CA PRO A 3 -26.58 18.27 6.17
C PRO A 3 -25.68 17.22 6.84
N LEU A 4 -26.10 16.78 8.02
CA LEU A 4 -25.58 15.59 8.67
C LEU A 4 -25.81 14.40 7.73
N GLY A 5 -24.72 13.70 7.38
CA GLY A 5 -24.83 12.32 6.89
C GLY A 5 -24.70 12.10 5.38
N GLN A 6 -23.69 12.69 4.71
CA GLN A 6 -23.16 11.98 3.54
C GLN A 6 -22.42 10.72 3.99
N THR A 7 -23.17 9.62 4.13
CA THR A 7 -22.61 8.28 4.37
C THR A 7 -21.89 7.80 3.11
N HIS A 8 -20.61 8.11 3.00
CA HIS A 8 -19.76 7.60 1.93
C HIS A 8 -19.39 6.16 2.24
N THR A 9 -20.05 5.20 1.60
CA THR A 9 -19.65 3.79 1.74
C THR A 9 -18.38 3.53 0.94
N LEU A 10 -17.24 3.32 1.61
CA LEU A 10 -15.96 2.97 0.99
C LEU A 10 -15.95 1.51 0.48
N ARG A 11 -16.84 1.19 -0.47
CA ARG A 11 -16.87 -0.14 -1.10
C ARG A 11 -15.70 -0.27 -2.07
N ARG A 12 -15.07 -1.45 -2.06
CA ARG A 12 -14.03 -1.86 -3.03
C ARG A 12 -12.73 -1.08 -2.96
N VAL A 13 -12.41 -0.49 -1.81
CA VAL A 13 -11.16 0.25 -1.58
C VAL A 13 -10.24 -0.53 -0.64
N LYS A 14 -8.92 -0.35 -0.79
CA LYS A 14 -7.91 -0.68 0.22
C LYS A 14 -7.18 0.61 0.63
N ILE A 15 -6.97 0.79 1.93
CA ILE A 15 -6.08 1.82 2.47
C ILE A 15 -4.82 1.10 2.96
N CYS A 16 -3.65 1.57 2.57
CA CYS A 16 -2.38 0.99 2.99
C CYS A 16 -1.41 2.08 3.43
N ARG A 17 -0.56 1.75 4.39
CA ARG A 17 0.62 2.54 4.75
C ARG A 17 1.83 1.95 4.05
N TYR A 18 2.68 2.81 3.54
CA TYR A 18 3.91 2.42 2.86
C TYR A 18 5.03 3.36 3.24
N LEU A 19 6.26 2.84 3.19
CA LEU A 19 7.46 3.64 3.36
C LEU A 19 8.01 4.00 1.99
N THR A 20 8.40 5.26 1.84
CA THR A 20 9.03 5.78 0.62
C THR A 20 10.55 5.87 0.75
N THR A 21 11.23 6.13 -0.37
CA THR A 21 12.70 6.19 -0.44
C THR A 21 13.33 7.30 0.40
N ASP A 22 12.58 8.36 0.70
CA ASP A 22 12.91 9.44 1.64
C ASP A 22 12.63 9.07 3.12
N ASN A 23 12.41 7.78 3.42
CA ASN A 23 12.08 7.23 4.73
C ASN A 23 10.83 7.83 5.38
N GLN A 24 9.89 8.35 4.59
CA GLN A 24 8.62 8.86 5.08
C GLN A 24 7.52 7.80 5.01
N VAL A 25 6.69 7.70 6.05
CA VAL A 25 5.50 6.86 6.02
C VAL A 25 4.35 7.66 5.40
N ARG A 26 3.75 7.12 4.34
CA ARG A 26 2.62 7.74 3.63
C ARG A 26 1.41 6.82 3.61
N ILE A 27 0.23 7.40 3.39
CA ILE A 27 -1.05 6.68 3.36
C ILE A 27 -1.59 6.71 1.93
N GLY A 28 -1.83 5.52 1.37
CA GLY A 28 -2.34 5.32 0.02
C GLY A 28 -3.75 4.75 0.01
N LEU A 29 -4.56 5.24 -0.93
CA LEU A 29 -5.88 4.75 -1.27
C LEU A 29 -5.85 4.04 -2.62
N ALA A 30 -6.07 2.73 -2.61
CA ALA A 30 -6.21 1.93 -3.83
C ALA A 30 -7.70 1.75 -4.17
N LYS A 31 -8.18 2.58 -5.09
CA LYS A 31 -9.57 2.52 -5.57
C LYS A 31 -9.77 1.25 -6.40
N GLY A 32 -10.90 0.58 -6.18
CA GLY A 32 -11.23 -0.66 -6.91
C GLY A 32 -10.37 -1.86 -6.53
N ALA A 33 -9.51 -1.76 -5.49
CA ALA A 33 -8.57 -2.81 -5.10
C ALA A 33 -9.20 -4.18 -4.85
N ARG A 34 -10.48 -4.23 -4.47
CA ARG A 34 -11.20 -5.49 -4.20
C ARG A 34 -11.90 -6.08 -5.43
N ARG A 35 -11.87 -5.42 -6.60
CA ARG A 35 -12.46 -5.97 -7.84
C ARG A 35 -11.70 -7.24 -8.26
N ALA A 36 -12.39 -8.16 -8.93
CA ALA A 36 -11.78 -9.41 -9.41
C ALA A 36 -10.61 -9.15 -10.37
N LYS A 37 -10.80 -8.27 -11.35
CA LYS A 37 -9.79 -7.86 -12.33
C LYS A 37 -9.03 -6.58 -11.93
N SER A 38 -8.86 -6.35 -10.62
CA SER A 38 -8.16 -5.17 -10.13
C SER A 38 -6.65 -5.29 -10.36
N PRO A 39 -5.96 -4.22 -10.81
CA PRO A 39 -4.50 -4.23 -10.90
C PRO A 39 -3.81 -4.38 -9.54
N PHE A 40 -4.53 -4.11 -8.44
CA PHE A 40 -4.05 -4.22 -7.06
C PHE A 40 -4.33 -5.59 -6.41
N ARG A 41 -5.02 -6.50 -7.10
CA ARG A 41 -5.40 -7.82 -6.56
C ARG A 41 -4.14 -8.61 -6.19
N GLY A 42 -4.04 -9.08 -4.95
CA GLY A 42 -2.91 -9.90 -4.47
C GLY A 42 -1.56 -9.17 -4.29
N LYS A 43 -1.47 -7.89 -4.68
CA LYS A 43 -0.20 -7.14 -4.63
C LYS A 43 -0.08 -6.27 -3.38
N LEU A 44 -1.19 -5.67 -2.93
CA LEU A 44 -1.23 -4.86 -1.71
C LEU A 44 -1.49 -5.74 -0.49
N ASP A 45 -0.41 -6.20 0.15
CA ASP A 45 -0.42 -6.95 1.40
C ASP A 45 0.69 -6.45 2.34
N LEU A 46 0.61 -6.85 3.62
CA LEU A 46 1.63 -6.53 4.61
C LEU A 46 2.97 -7.15 4.22
N PHE A 47 4.04 -6.36 4.39
CA PHE A 47 5.44 -6.75 4.13
C PHE A 47 5.78 -7.13 2.68
N HIS A 48 4.90 -6.84 1.73
CA HIS A 48 5.25 -6.90 0.31
C HIS A 48 6.21 -5.77 -0.07
N LEU A 49 7.27 -6.12 -0.80
CA LEU A 49 8.07 -5.15 -1.52
C LEU A 49 7.45 -4.93 -2.89
N ALA A 50 7.08 -3.70 -3.21
CA ALA A 50 6.45 -3.36 -4.47
C ALA A 50 6.86 -1.97 -4.94
N GLU A 51 6.95 -1.81 -6.25
CA GLU A 51 7.03 -0.52 -6.91
C GLU A 51 5.64 -0.03 -7.23
N PHE A 52 5.37 1.26 -7.02
CA PHE A 52 4.06 1.83 -7.27
C PHE A 52 4.15 3.31 -7.64
N SER A 53 3.13 3.77 -8.35
CA SER A 53 2.92 5.18 -8.64
C SER A 53 1.68 5.70 -7.90
N PHE A 54 1.73 6.96 -7.48
CA PHE A 54 0.61 7.59 -6.78
C PHE A 54 0.41 9.04 -7.20
N ARG A 55 -0.86 9.47 -7.19
CA ARG A 55 -1.23 10.88 -7.32
C ARG A 55 -1.37 11.46 -5.91
N ARG A 56 -0.55 12.47 -5.60
CA ARG A 56 -0.65 13.23 -4.35
C ARG A 56 -1.97 13.96 -4.30
N SER A 57 -2.65 13.87 -3.16
CA SER A 57 -3.75 14.78 -2.85
C SER A 57 -3.18 16.14 -2.48
N ARG A 58 -3.81 17.20 -2.98
CA ARG A 58 -3.49 18.59 -2.62
C ARG A 58 -4.16 19.04 -1.32
N ARG A 59 -5.10 18.24 -0.80
CA ARG A 59 -5.96 18.59 0.34
C ARG A 59 -5.81 17.64 1.53
N SER A 60 -4.99 16.59 1.41
CA SER A 60 -4.85 15.56 2.43
C SER A 60 -3.58 14.74 2.27
N GLU A 61 -3.12 14.12 3.36
CA GLU A 61 -2.04 13.12 3.35
C GLU A 61 -2.46 11.76 2.78
N LEU A 62 -3.76 11.57 2.53
CA LEU A 62 -4.28 10.39 1.82
C LEU A 62 -4.10 10.56 0.31
N HIS A 63 -3.15 9.82 -0.26
CA HIS A 63 -2.84 9.85 -1.69
C HIS A 63 -3.58 8.73 -2.44
N THR A 64 -3.78 8.87 -3.76
CA THR A 64 -4.42 7.80 -4.56
C THR A 64 -3.36 6.98 -5.30
N LEU A 65 -3.35 5.66 -5.07
CA LEU A 65 -2.47 4.74 -5.80
C LEU A 65 -3.00 4.54 -7.23
N CYS A 66 -2.10 4.57 -8.21
CA CYS A 66 -2.43 4.43 -9.63
C CYS A 66 -2.08 3.04 -10.13
N GLU A 67 -0.84 2.62 -9.94
CA GLU A 67 -0.31 1.34 -10.40
C GLU A 67 0.57 0.70 -9.32
N VAL A 68 0.64 -0.62 -9.31
CA VAL A 68 1.53 -1.37 -8.43
C VAL A 68 2.07 -2.61 -9.12
N VAL A 69 3.36 -2.81 -8.99
CA VAL A 69 4.12 -3.98 -9.44
C VAL A 69 4.71 -4.62 -8.20
N LEU A 70 4.28 -5.85 -7.90
CA LEU A 70 4.83 -6.61 -6.78
C LEU A 70 6.22 -7.09 -7.17
N THR A 71 7.22 -6.72 -6.38
CA THR A 71 8.62 -7.12 -6.58
C THR A 71 8.91 -8.39 -5.78
N GLU A 72 8.59 -8.39 -4.49
CA GLU A 72 8.81 -9.53 -3.60
C GLU A 72 7.60 -9.76 -2.68
N PRO A 73 6.96 -10.95 -2.71
CA PRO A 73 5.95 -11.31 -1.74
C PRO A 73 6.60 -11.66 -0.39
N PHE A 74 5.84 -11.46 0.69
CA PHE A 74 6.29 -11.84 2.02
C PHE A 74 6.10 -13.35 2.21
N GLN A 75 7.19 -14.09 2.34
CA GLN A 75 7.16 -15.53 2.66
C GLN A 75 7.43 -15.74 4.15
N ALA A 76 6.36 -15.95 4.92
CA ALA A 76 6.44 -16.17 6.37
C ALA A 76 7.33 -17.36 6.77
N HIS A 77 7.55 -18.33 5.88
CA HIS A 77 8.31 -19.56 6.15
C HIS A 77 9.83 -19.36 6.27
N VAL A 78 10.35 -18.18 5.92
CA VAL A 78 11.79 -17.84 6.05
C VAL A 78 12.15 -17.46 7.50
N ILE A 79 11.17 -17.36 8.40
CA ILE A 79 11.38 -17.17 9.83
C ILE A 79 11.49 -18.54 10.52
N LYS A 80 12.45 -19.37 10.09
CA LYS A 80 12.91 -20.52 10.88
C LYS A 80 14.39 -20.32 11.16
N SER A 81 14.75 -20.50 12.43
CA SER A 81 16.07 -20.32 13.06
C SER A 81 16.55 -18.88 13.27
N GLY A 82 16.18 -18.30 14.42
CA GLY A 82 17.10 -17.59 15.33
C GLY A 82 17.81 -16.30 14.90
N THR A 83 17.74 -15.89 13.64
CA THR A 83 18.31 -14.63 13.17
C THR A 83 17.20 -13.82 12.55
N THR A 84 16.62 -12.91 13.32
CA THR A 84 15.69 -11.89 12.86
C THR A 84 16.40 -10.97 11.88
N ARG A 85 16.60 -11.44 10.64
CA ARG A 85 16.89 -10.59 9.49
C ARG A 85 15.54 -10.02 9.07
N VAL A 86 15.10 -8.97 9.76
CA VAL A 86 14.16 -8.04 9.13
C VAL A 86 14.90 -7.55 7.90
N ILE A 87 14.47 -7.97 6.71
CA ILE A 87 15.12 -7.62 5.45
C ILE A 87 14.84 -6.14 5.19
N TRP A 88 15.57 -5.27 5.88
CA TRP A 88 15.78 -3.88 5.48
C TRP A 88 16.99 -3.85 4.56
N ARG A 89 16.88 -4.40 3.35
CA ARG A 89 17.91 -4.14 2.33
C ARG A 89 17.55 -2.88 1.56
N LYS A 90 17.96 -1.74 2.13
CA LYS A 90 18.37 -0.57 1.35
C LYS A 90 19.46 -1.04 0.38
N ARG A 91 19.13 -1.17 -0.90
CA ARG A 91 20.13 -1.32 -1.98
C ARG A 91 19.94 -0.15 -2.93
N ILE A 92 20.64 0.94 -2.62
CA ILE A 92 20.83 2.08 -3.51
C ILE A 92 22.00 1.73 -4.45
N LYS A 93 21.82 1.93 -5.75
CA LYS A 93 22.91 2.23 -6.66
C LYS A 93 23.12 3.74 -6.66
#